data_AF-A0A517RFJ1-F1
#
_entry.id   AF-A0A517RFJ1-F1
#
_cell.length_a   1.000
_cell.length_b   1.000
_cell.length_c   1.000
_cell.angle_alpha   90.00
_cell.angle_beta   90.00
_cell.angle_gamma   90.00
#
_symmetry.space_group_name_H-M   'P 1'
#
loop_
_entity.id
_entity.type
_entity.pdbx_description
1 polymer ?
#
loop_
_entity_poly.entity_id
_entity_poly.type
_entity_poly.pdbx_seq_one_letter_code
_entity_poly.pdbx_strand_id
1 'polypeptide(L)'
;MKSVFVSYNYRDSEALMFADRLNHHLVLSDIEPIDLYTSIYPPAYAHESIVDAINRCSIFICFLDTNNPNVMFELGYAFAKNKQIIIVSDDFKLIPFDVQNSVFIQRNTPLSKLIQQIENRVQDLQEPTWYDELHVGSPVDQLKILATRPDVLDGITPREFEKIIAEWFRYQGCDVTEQPQGPDSGFDCQVQNFRGRTAAVEVKKYKSSSQVSISVVRQLVGAMLLEDLSLGIIVSSAPFTRSALSFVENIGPEILLWTLDDMIHINNLG
;
A
#
# COMPACT_ATOMS: atom_id res chain seq x y z
N MET A 1 -2.05 8.61 -9.58
CA MET A 1 -2.92 7.76 -10.42
C MET A 1 -3.94 7.16 -9.48
N LYS A 2 -5.23 7.48 -9.70
CA LYS A 2 -6.29 7.06 -8.78
C LYS A 2 -6.38 5.54 -8.78
N SER A 3 -6.37 4.96 -7.59
CA SER A 3 -6.57 3.53 -7.39
C SER A 3 -7.89 3.30 -6.66
N VAL A 4 -8.73 2.43 -7.21
CA VAL A 4 -10.09 2.19 -6.73
C VAL A 4 -10.21 0.77 -6.21
N PHE A 5 -10.73 0.60 -5.00
CA PHE A 5 -11.19 -0.69 -4.52
C PHE A 5 -12.72 -0.69 -4.39
N VAL A 6 -13.37 -1.73 -4.92
CA VAL A 6 -14.83 -1.90 -4.87
C VAL A 6 -15.17 -2.99 -3.86
N SER A 7 -15.75 -2.60 -2.73
CA SER A 7 -16.27 -3.47 -1.69
C SER A 7 -17.74 -3.79 -1.96
N TYR A 8 -18.09 -5.07 -1.89
CA TYR A 8 -19.44 -5.58 -2.08
C TYR A 8 -19.59 -6.96 -1.43
N ASN A 9 -20.83 -7.39 -1.24
CA ASN A 9 -21.11 -8.76 -0.84
C ASN A 9 -20.76 -9.72 -2.01
N TYR A 10 -19.66 -10.46 -1.91
CA TYR A 10 -19.20 -11.39 -2.96
C TYR A 10 -20.21 -12.51 -3.31
N ARG A 11 -21.23 -12.74 -2.47
CA ARG A 11 -22.32 -13.68 -2.76
C ARG A 11 -23.46 -13.05 -3.56
N ASP A 12 -23.47 -11.72 -3.69
CA ASP A 12 -24.38 -10.98 -4.56
C ASP A 12 -23.82 -11.00 -6.00
N SER A 13 -24.40 -11.87 -6.83
CA SER A 13 -24.00 -12.01 -8.24
C SER A 13 -24.24 -10.74 -9.06
N GLU A 14 -25.23 -9.92 -8.69
CA GLU A 14 -25.47 -8.65 -9.38
C GLU A 14 -24.38 -7.64 -9.03
N ALA A 15 -23.97 -7.57 -7.75
CA ALA A 15 -22.88 -6.71 -7.31
C ALA A 15 -21.53 -7.14 -7.91
N LEU A 16 -21.28 -8.44 -8.04
CA LEU A 16 -20.09 -8.96 -8.74
C LEU A 16 -20.07 -8.53 -10.21
N MET A 17 -21.16 -8.76 -10.94
CA MET A 17 -21.26 -8.36 -12.36
C MET A 17 -21.14 -6.83 -12.51
N PHE A 18 -21.68 -6.08 -11.55
CA PHE A 18 -21.53 -4.63 -11.52
C PHE A 18 -20.06 -4.23 -11.36
N ALA A 19 -19.38 -4.77 -10.34
CA ALA A 19 -18.00 -4.43 -10.02
C ALA A 19 -17.06 -4.73 -11.19
N ASP A 20 -17.24 -5.87 -11.87
CA ASP A 20 -16.47 -6.24 -13.07
C ASP A 20 -16.65 -5.21 -14.21
N ARG A 21 -17.89 -4.82 -14.49
CA ARG A 21 -18.18 -3.78 -15.50
C ARG A 21 -17.63 -2.42 -15.12
N LEU A 22 -17.75 -2.03 -13.85
CA LEU A 22 -17.19 -0.78 -13.35
C LEU A 22 -15.66 -0.77 -13.50
N ASN A 23 -14.98 -1.86 -13.12
CA ASN A 23 -13.53 -1.97 -13.25
C ASN A 23 -13.07 -1.80 -14.71
N HIS A 24 -13.76 -2.42 -15.67
CA HIS A 24 -13.47 -2.24 -17.09
C HIS A 24 -13.55 -0.76 -17.51
N HIS A 25 -14.59 -0.07 -17.04
CA HIS A 25 -14.85 1.34 -17.28
C HIS A 25 -13.80 2.28 -16.65
N LEU A 26 -13.37 1.97 -15.42
CA LEU A 26 -12.31 2.70 -14.72
C LEU A 26 -10.97 2.61 -15.46
N VAL A 27 -10.60 1.43 -15.97
CA VAL A 27 -9.37 1.25 -16.76
C VAL A 27 -9.38 2.11 -18.03
N LEU A 28 -10.52 2.19 -18.73
CA LEU A 28 -10.66 3.04 -19.92
C LEU A 28 -10.51 4.54 -19.60
N SER A 29 -10.68 4.90 -18.32
CA SER A 29 -10.56 6.26 -17.80
C SER A 29 -9.22 6.53 -17.09
N ASP A 30 -8.21 5.67 -17.29
CA ASP A 30 -6.88 5.77 -16.66
C ASP A 30 -6.90 5.73 -15.12
N ILE A 31 -7.86 4.97 -14.57
CA ILE A 31 -8.01 4.72 -13.12
C ILE A 31 -7.68 3.25 -12.87
N GLU A 32 -6.83 2.97 -11.87
CA GLU A 32 -6.38 1.61 -11.53
C GLU A 32 -7.41 0.89 -10.64
N PRO A 33 -8.16 -0.11 -11.12
CA PRO A 33 -8.91 -0.96 -10.21
C PRO A 33 -7.96 -1.90 -9.46
N ILE A 34 -8.12 -1.97 -8.13
CA ILE A 34 -7.48 -2.98 -7.30
C ILE A 34 -8.44 -4.16 -7.19
N ASP A 35 -8.17 -5.20 -7.96
CA ASP A 35 -8.97 -6.41 -7.99
C ASP A 35 -8.33 -7.53 -7.16
N LEU A 36 -9.13 -8.14 -6.28
CA LEU A 36 -8.76 -9.29 -5.46
C LEU A 36 -9.46 -10.58 -5.91
N TYR A 37 -10.46 -10.48 -6.79
CA TYR A 37 -11.43 -11.53 -7.08
C TYR A 37 -11.26 -12.13 -8.47
N THR A 38 -10.10 -11.94 -9.11
CA THR A 38 -9.77 -12.54 -10.43
C THR A 38 -9.76 -14.07 -10.43
N SER A 39 -9.88 -14.72 -9.27
CA SER A 39 -10.17 -16.16 -9.18
C SER A 39 -11.50 -16.40 -8.46
N ILE A 40 -12.31 -17.29 -9.02
CA ILE A 40 -13.69 -17.64 -8.61
C ILE A 40 -13.77 -18.18 -7.15
N TYR A 41 -12.62 -18.35 -6.48
CA TYR A 41 -12.50 -18.81 -5.10
C TYR A 41 -11.47 -17.96 -4.33
N PRO A 42 -11.89 -16.95 -3.55
CA PRO A 42 -10.95 -16.27 -2.66
C PRO A 42 -10.42 -17.29 -1.64
N PRO A 43 -9.08 -17.42 -1.47
CA PRO A 43 -8.50 -18.38 -0.53
C PRO A 43 -8.94 -18.07 0.91
N ALA A 44 -8.93 -19.08 1.77
CA ALA A 44 -9.37 -19.00 3.17
C ALA A 44 -8.64 -17.94 4.05
N TYR A 45 -7.65 -17.23 3.50
CA TYR A 45 -6.88 -16.15 4.12
C TYR A 45 -7.25 -14.74 3.60
N ALA A 46 -8.40 -14.58 2.94
CA ALA A 46 -8.81 -13.37 2.22
C ALA A 46 -8.83 -12.05 3.02
N HIS A 47 -8.88 -12.11 4.36
CA HIS A 47 -8.90 -10.89 5.18
C HIS A 47 -7.60 -10.08 5.11
N GLU A 48 -6.43 -10.74 5.08
CA GLU A 48 -5.15 -10.03 4.93
C GLU A 48 -5.04 -9.38 3.54
N SER A 49 -5.52 -10.06 2.48
CA SER A 49 -5.51 -9.49 1.13
C SER A 49 -6.49 -8.32 0.94
N ILE A 50 -7.66 -8.35 1.58
CA ILE A 50 -8.66 -7.26 1.52
C ILE A 50 -8.14 -6.01 2.25
N VAL A 51 -7.57 -6.18 3.43
CA VAL A 51 -6.95 -5.08 4.17
C VAL A 51 -5.84 -4.43 3.32
N ASP A 52 -5.04 -5.25 2.63
CA ASP A 52 -3.98 -4.74 1.78
C ASP A 52 -4.50 -4.02 0.53
N ALA A 53 -5.57 -4.51 -0.10
CA ALA A 53 -6.25 -3.80 -1.19
C ALA A 53 -6.82 -2.45 -0.74
N ILE A 54 -7.47 -2.39 0.43
CA ILE A 54 -7.98 -1.13 0.98
C ILE A 54 -6.82 -0.20 1.32
N ASN A 55 -5.72 -0.70 1.88
CA ASN A 55 -4.53 0.13 2.09
C ASN A 55 -4.02 0.70 0.76
N ARG A 56 -4.09 -0.08 -0.31
CA ARG A 56 -3.62 0.29 -1.65
C ARG A 56 -4.50 1.25 -2.42
N CYS A 57 -5.80 1.32 -2.13
CA CYS A 57 -6.71 2.21 -2.85
C CYS A 57 -6.62 3.65 -2.35
N SER A 58 -6.72 4.64 -3.23
CA SER A 58 -6.99 6.03 -2.86
C SER A 58 -8.50 6.27 -2.67
N ILE A 59 -9.33 5.55 -3.43
CA ILE A 59 -10.79 5.66 -3.42
C ILE A 59 -11.41 4.30 -3.09
N PHE A 60 -12.31 4.30 -2.11
CA PHE A 60 -13.05 3.12 -1.67
C PHE A 60 -14.53 3.25 -2.05
N ILE A 61 -15.02 2.34 -2.89
CA ILE A 61 -16.42 2.30 -3.32
C ILE A 61 -17.10 1.17 -2.57
N CYS A 62 -18.13 1.49 -1.78
CA CYS A 62 -18.86 0.54 -0.95
C CYS A 62 -20.26 0.30 -1.49
N PHE A 63 -20.54 -0.88 -2.02
CA PHE A 63 -21.90 -1.37 -2.23
C PHE A 63 -22.44 -1.86 -0.89
N LEU A 64 -23.15 -0.97 -0.20
CA LEU A 64 -23.56 -1.18 1.18
C LEU A 64 -24.54 -2.36 1.30
N ASP A 65 -24.13 -3.36 2.06
CA ASP A 65 -24.98 -4.45 2.54
C ASP A 65 -24.83 -4.54 4.06
N THR A 66 -25.80 -3.98 4.79
CA THR A 66 -25.80 -3.93 6.25
C THR A 66 -25.98 -5.30 6.90
N ASN A 67 -26.39 -6.32 6.14
CA ASN A 67 -26.49 -7.70 6.62
C ASN A 67 -25.18 -8.48 6.44
N ASN A 68 -24.21 -7.92 5.70
CA ASN A 68 -22.93 -8.55 5.48
C ASN A 68 -21.85 -7.96 6.41
N PRO A 69 -21.36 -8.72 7.42
CA PRO A 69 -20.38 -8.20 8.37
C PRO A 69 -19.03 -7.85 7.72
N ASN A 70 -18.66 -8.49 6.60
CA ASN A 70 -17.42 -8.18 5.91
C ASN A 70 -17.49 -6.82 5.23
N VAL A 71 -18.58 -6.52 4.52
CA VAL A 71 -18.80 -5.20 3.89
C VAL A 71 -18.77 -4.09 4.95
N MET A 72 -19.40 -4.31 6.10
CA MET A 72 -19.39 -3.36 7.22
C MET A 72 -17.98 -3.17 7.82
N PHE A 73 -17.21 -4.26 7.96
CA PHE A 73 -15.82 -4.19 8.41
C PHE A 73 -14.94 -3.41 7.42
N GLU A 74 -15.05 -3.71 6.13
CA GLU A 74 -14.28 -3.06 5.07
C GLU A 74 -14.57 -1.56 5.01
N LEU A 75 -15.85 -1.17 5.08
CA LEU A 75 -16.27 0.23 5.16
C LEU A 75 -15.68 0.94 6.39
N GLY A 76 -15.77 0.31 7.58
CA GLY A 76 -15.21 0.85 8.81
C GLY A 76 -13.68 0.99 8.75
N TYR A 77 -12.99 0.00 8.18
CA TYR A 77 -11.54 0.03 8.01
C TYR A 77 -11.11 1.12 7.02
N ALA A 78 -11.77 1.22 5.86
CA ALA A 78 -11.53 2.27 4.88
C ALA A 78 -11.74 3.67 5.47
N PHE A 79 -12.80 3.84 6.28
CA PHE A 79 -13.06 5.08 7.00
C PHE A 79 -11.96 5.41 8.00
N ALA A 80 -11.54 4.44 8.82
CA ALA A 80 -10.43 4.61 9.76
C ALA A 80 -9.10 4.94 9.05
N LYS A 81 -8.96 4.56 7.78
CA LYS A 81 -7.82 4.88 6.91
C LYS A 81 -7.96 6.17 6.13
N ASN A 82 -8.99 6.96 6.42
CA ASN A 82 -9.26 8.26 5.80
C ASN A 82 -9.29 8.20 4.26
N LYS A 83 -9.83 7.09 3.72
CA LYS A 83 -10.00 6.92 2.27
C LYS A 83 -11.10 7.83 1.76
N GLN A 84 -11.04 8.20 0.47
CA GLN A 84 -12.17 8.85 -0.18
C GLN A 84 -13.27 7.81 -0.41
N ILE A 85 -14.38 7.94 0.32
CA ILE A 85 -15.46 6.93 0.30
C ILE A 85 -16.61 7.38 -0.60
N ILE A 86 -17.01 6.49 -1.52
CA ILE A 86 -18.27 6.55 -2.24
C ILE A 86 -19.14 5.39 -1.76
N ILE A 87 -20.32 5.70 -1.23
CA ILE A 87 -21.28 4.70 -0.75
C ILE A 87 -22.41 4.57 -1.78
N VAL A 88 -22.59 3.35 -2.28
CA VAL A 88 -23.69 2.95 -3.14
C VAL A 88 -24.70 2.18 -2.30
N SER A 89 -25.89 2.72 -2.11
CA SER A 89 -26.95 2.10 -1.29
C SER A 89 -28.34 2.37 -1.88
N ASP A 90 -29.30 1.50 -1.57
CA ASP A 90 -30.70 1.69 -1.97
C ASP A 90 -31.39 2.82 -1.17
N ASP A 91 -30.99 2.98 0.09
CA ASP A 91 -31.53 3.97 1.03
C ASP A 91 -30.40 4.64 1.80
N PHE A 92 -30.43 5.97 1.84
CA PHE A 92 -29.50 6.80 2.61
C PHE A 92 -29.59 6.52 4.12
N LYS A 93 -30.76 6.12 4.64
CA LYS A 93 -30.96 5.84 6.07
C LYS A 93 -30.18 4.63 6.57
N LEU A 94 -29.73 3.76 5.68
CA LEU A 94 -28.92 2.58 6.03
C LEU A 94 -27.46 2.94 6.28
N ILE A 95 -27.02 4.14 5.89
CA ILE A 95 -25.64 4.59 6.01
C ILE A 95 -25.31 4.89 7.48
N PRO A 96 -24.27 4.27 8.06
CA PRO A 96 -23.85 4.54 9.44
C PRO A 96 -23.53 6.02 9.65
N PHE A 97 -23.92 6.58 10.81
CA PHE A 97 -23.83 8.01 11.11
C PHE A 97 -22.42 8.58 10.89
N ASP A 98 -21.37 7.84 11.27
CA ASP A 98 -19.98 8.26 11.16
C ASP A 98 -19.50 8.49 9.71
N VAL A 99 -20.16 7.86 8.73
CA VAL A 99 -19.82 7.96 7.30
C VAL A 99 -20.90 8.67 6.46
N GLN A 100 -21.88 9.32 7.10
CA GLN A 100 -22.97 10.02 6.37
C GLN A 100 -22.49 11.24 5.56
N ASN A 101 -21.32 11.79 5.88
CA ASN A 101 -20.71 12.87 5.11
C ASN A 101 -19.97 12.38 3.85
N SER A 102 -19.85 11.07 3.65
CA SER A 102 -19.29 10.47 2.44
C SER A 102 -20.23 10.65 1.25
N VAL A 103 -19.69 10.53 0.03
CA VAL A 103 -20.49 10.66 -1.19
C VAL A 103 -21.50 9.52 -1.27
N PHE A 104 -22.79 9.83 -1.39
CA PHE A 104 -23.85 8.84 -1.57
C PHE A 104 -24.32 8.79 -3.03
N ILE A 105 -24.46 7.57 -3.56
CA ILE A 105 -25.06 7.30 -4.88
C ILE A 105 -26.16 6.26 -4.71
N GLN A 106 -27.33 6.52 -5.27
CA GLN A 106 -28.47 5.62 -5.13
C GLN A 106 -28.39 4.43 -6.11
N ARG A 107 -28.44 3.21 -5.56
CA ARG A 107 -28.29 1.95 -6.32
C ARG A 107 -29.44 1.68 -7.29
N ASN A 108 -30.67 2.10 -6.97
CA ASN A 108 -31.89 1.81 -7.74
C ASN A 108 -32.02 2.54 -9.10
N THR A 109 -30.91 3.00 -9.67
CA THR A 109 -30.84 3.61 -11.00
C THR A 109 -30.40 2.58 -12.05
N PRO A 110 -30.72 2.77 -13.35
CA PRO A 110 -30.22 1.91 -14.41
C PRO A 110 -28.70 1.75 -14.36
N LEU A 111 -28.20 0.53 -14.59
CA LEU A 111 -26.79 0.15 -14.49
C LEU A 111 -25.83 1.16 -15.17
N SER A 112 -26.14 1.57 -16.40
CA SER A 112 -25.32 2.51 -17.16
C SER A 112 -25.23 3.89 -16.51
N LYS A 113 -26.33 4.35 -15.90
CA LYS A 113 -26.35 5.62 -15.16
C LYS A 113 -25.57 5.51 -13.86
N LEU A 114 -25.68 4.38 -13.16
CA LEU A 114 -24.96 4.15 -11.91
C LEU A 114 -23.44 4.13 -12.15
N ILE A 115 -22.98 3.41 -13.18
CA ILE A 115 -21.57 3.42 -13.59
C ILE A 115 -21.12 4.85 -13.91
N GLN A 116 -21.86 5.57 -14.74
CA GLN A 116 -21.53 6.96 -15.12
C GLN A 116 -21.48 7.90 -13.91
N GLN A 117 -22.40 7.77 -12.95
CA GLN A 117 -22.40 8.57 -11.73
C GLN A 117 -21.16 8.30 -10.86
N ILE A 118 -20.78 7.02 -10.74
CA ILE A 118 -19.57 6.62 -10.02
C ILE A 118 -18.34 7.16 -10.75
N GLU A 119 -18.21 6.95 -12.05
CA GLU A 119 -17.08 7.45 -12.86
C GLU A 119 -16.91 8.97 -12.70
N ASN A 120 -17.99 9.74 -12.87
CA ASN A 120 -17.95 11.19 -12.70
C ASN A 120 -17.48 11.57 -11.29
N ARG A 121 -17.96 10.89 -10.25
CA ARG A 121 -17.52 11.14 -8.87
C ARG A 121 -16.06 10.79 -8.66
N VAL A 122 -15.62 9.64 -9.16
CA VAL A 122 -14.21 9.24 -9.09
C VAL A 122 -13.32 10.24 -9.80
N GLN A 123 -13.75 10.78 -10.94
CA GLN A 123 -13.02 11.82 -11.69
C GLN A 123 -13.00 13.17 -10.94
N ASP A 124 -14.13 13.59 -10.37
CA ASP A 124 -14.28 14.87 -9.64
C ASP A 124 -13.53 14.90 -8.30
N LEU A 125 -13.30 13.74 -7.68
CA LEU A 125 -12.53 13.65 -6.45
C LEU A 125 -11.10 14.12 -6.73
N GLN A 126 -10.67 15.20 -6.07
CA GLN A 126 -9.26 15.61 -6.13
C GLN A 126 -8.41 14.51 -5.50
N GLU A 127 -7.29 14.15 -6.13
CA GLU A 127 -6.30 13.32 -5.42
C GLU A 127 -5.92 14.03 -4.11
N PRO A 128 -5.59 13.29 -3.04
CA PRO A 128 -5.19 13.91 -1.79
C PRO A 128 -4.10 14.95 -2.05
N THR A 129 -4.21 16.14 -1.44
CA THR A 129 -3.27 17.25 -1.67
C THR A 129 -1.81 16.85 -1.41
N TRP A 130 -1.59 15.85 -0.55
CA TRP A 130 -0.26 15.32 -0.28
C TRP A 130 0.37 14.53 -1.44
N TYR A 131 -0.43 14.02 -2.38
CA TYR A 131 0.09 13.21 -3.49
C TYR A 131 0.95 14.07 -4.41
N ASP A 132 0.48 15.25 -4.78
CA ASP A 132 1.27 16.21 -5.54
C ASP A 132 2.49 16.69 -4.74
N GLU A 133 2.34 16.97 -3.43
CA GLU A 133 3.45 17.38 -2.56
C GLU A 133 4.58 16.33 -2.52
N LEU A 134 4.23 15.03 -2.46
CA LEU A 134 5.20 13.93 -2.38
C LEU A 134 5.94 13.71 -3.72
N HIS A 135 5.35 14.05 -4.85
CA HIS A 135 5.99 13.85 -6.17
C HIS A 135 6.74 15.09 -6.67
N VAL A 136 6.80 16.16 -5.88
CA VAL A 136 7.56 17.38 -6.19
C VAL A 136 8.87 17.38 -5.40
N GLY A 137 10.01 17.32 -6.10
CA GLY A 137 11.35 17.44 -5.50
C GLY A 137 12.24 16.24 -5.75
N SER A 138 13.37 16.18 -5.03
CA SER A 138 14.28 15.03 -5.08
C SER A 138 13.77 13.88 -4.20
N PRO A 139 14.21 12.62 -4.42
CA PRO A 139 13.89 11.52 -3.51
C PRO A 139 14.23 11.82 -2.04
N VAL A 140 15.26 12.63 -1.79
CA VAL A 140 15.61 13.09 -0.43
C VAL A 140 14.52 13.99 0.17
N ASP A 141 13.89 14.84 -0.63
CA ASP A 141 12.77 15.68 -0.17
C ASP A 141 11.54 14.84 0.14
N GLN A 142 11.29 13.79 -0.66
CA GLN A 142 10.23 12.82 -0.38
C GLN A 142 10.46 12.11 0.95
N LEU A 143 11.68 11.65 1.24
CA LEU A 143 12.01 11.03 2.53
C LEU A 143 11.75 11.99 3.70
N LYS A 144 12.11 13.28 3.57
CA LYS A 144 11.84 14.29 4.60
C LYS A 144 10.35 14.49 4.84
N ILE A 145 9.54 14.52 3.77
CA ILE A 145 8.07 14.60 3.89
C ILE A 145 7.57 13.38 4.67
N LEU A 146 7.97 12.16 4.26
CA LEU A 146 7.52 10.92 4.90
C LEU A 146 7.96 10.79 6.36
N ALA A 147 9.14 11.30 6.71
CA ALA A 147 9.64 11.31 8.09
C ALA A 147 8.88 12.30 8.99
N THR A 148 8.38 13.41 8.43
CA THR A 148 7.81 14.52 9.21
C THR A 148 6.28 14.62 9.13
N ARG A 149 5.64 13.94 8.16
CA ARG A 149 4.20 13.97 7.92
C ARG A 149 3.58 12.57 8.02
N PRO A 150 3.17 12.13 9.23
CA PRO A 150 2.55 10.82 9.43
C PRO A 150 1.29 10.59 8.58
N ASP A 151 0.52 11.64 8.29
CA ASP A 151 -0.67 11.57 7.44
C ASP A 151 -0.32 11.18 5.99
N VAL A 152 0.81 11.67 5.46
CA VAL A 152 1.31 11.34 4.13
C VAL A 152 1.89 9.93 4.12
N LEU A 153 2.70 9.61 5.13
CA LEU A 153 3.22 8.25 5.30
C LEU A 153 2.09 7.23 5.41
N ASP A 154 1.04 7.48 6.19
CA ASP A 154 -0.11 6.56 6.30
C ASP A 154 -0.94 6.52 5.02
N GLY A 155 -0.94 7.60 4.24
CA GLY A 155 -1.64 7.74 2.97
C GLY A 155 -1.05 6.88 1.83
N ILE A 156 0.27 6.71 1.79
CA ILE A 156 0.92 5.89 0.76
C ILE A 156 0.85 4.39 1.07
N THR A 157 0.90 3.59 0.01
CA THR A 157 0.94 2.12 0.09
C THR A 157 2.34 1.62 0.44
N PRO A 158 2.50 0.39 0.98
CA PRO A 158 3.83 -0.23 1.13
C PRO A 158 4.63 -0.24 -0.17
N ARG A 159 3.96 -0.52 -1.30
CA ARG A 159 4.59 -0.54 -2.63
C ARG A 159 5.06 0.83 -3.11
N GLU A 160 4.28 1.88 -2.85
CA GLU A 160 4.72 3.25 -3.13
C GLU A 160 5.92 3.63 -2.27
N PHE A 161 5.94 3.19 -1.01
CA PHE A 161 7.09 3.37 -0.14
C PHE A 161 8.32 2.63 -0.65
N GLU A 162 8.19 1.34 -1.03
CA GLU A 162 9.25 0.55 -1.68
C GLU A 162 9.83 1.27 -2.91
N LYS A 163 8.96 1.81 -3.78
CA LYS A 163 9.37 2.58 -4.97
C LYS A 163 10.18 3.82 -4.60
N ILE A 164 9.74 4.60 -3.61
CA ILE A 164 10.46 5.79 -3.14
C ILE A 164 11.84 5.42 -2.60
N ILE A 165 11.95 4.33 -1.83
CA ILE A 165 13.24 3.83 -1.33
C ILE A 165 14.14 3.38 -2.49
N ALA A 166 13.61 2.65 -3.47
CA ALA A 166 14.35 2.23 -4.65
C ALA A 166 14.85 3.44 -5.48
N GLU A 167 14.00 4.45 -5.68
CA GLU A 167 14.38 5.70 -6.36
C GLU A 167 15.46 6.47 -5.59
N TRP A 168 15.42 6.45 -4.25
CA TRP A 168 16.49 7.03 -3.44
C TRP A 168 17.82 6.32 -3.67
N PHE A 169 17.86 4.97 -3.71
CA PHE A 169 19.10 4.24 -4.03
C PHE A 169 19.62 4.57 -5.43
N ARG A 170 18.72 4.65 -6.44
CA ARG A 170 19.10 5.08 -7.80
C ARG A 170 19.66 6.51 -7.80
N TYR A 171 19.06 7.40 -7.02
CA TYR A 171 19.53 8.78 -6.87
C TYR A 171 20.91 8.87 -6.21
N GLN A 172 21.26 7.92 -5.35
CA GLN A 172 22.60 7.77 -4.76
C GLN A 172 23.61 7.09 -5.72
N GLY A 173 23.22 6.80 -6.96
CA GLY A 173 24.09 6.23 -7.99
C GLY A 173 24.21 4.69 -7.96
N CYS A 174 23.32 4.00 -7.24
CA CYS A 174 23.28 2.54 -7.25
C CYS A 174 22.38 1.99 -8.36
N ASP A 175 22.68 0.79 -8.86
CA ASP A 175 21.82 0.08 -9.78
C ASP A 175 20.83 -0.80 -9.01
N VAL A 176 19.52 -0.58 -9.22
CA VAL A 176 18.46 -1.23 -8.43
C VAL A 176 17.65 -2.20 -9.29
N THR A 177 17.59 -3.45 -8.88
CA THR A 177 16.77 -4.52 -9.49
C THR A 177 15.67 -4.94 -8.53
N GLU A 178 14.42 -4.64 -8.86
CA GLU A 178 13.24 -5.05 -8.09
C GLU A 178 12.97 -6.55 -8.30
N GLN A 179 12.58 -7.25 -7.23
CA GLN A 179 12.23 -8.67 -7.31
C GLN A 179 10.78 -8.87 -7.80
N PRO A 180 10.49 -9.97 -8.52
CA PRO A 180 9.12 -10.32 -8.87
C PRO A 180 8.27 -10.54 -7.61
N GLN A 181 7.02 -10.07 -7.63
CA GLN A 181 6.11 -10.25 -6.49
C GLN A 181 5.81 -11.74 -6.26
N GLY A 182 6.15 -12.24 -5.07
CA GLY A 182 5.80 -13.59 -4.64
C GLY A 182 6.29 -13.89 -3.22
N PRO A 183 5.75 -14.93 -2.55
CA PRO A 183 6.18 -15.33 -1.20
C PRO A 183 7.67 -15.70 -1.08
N ASP A 184 8.34 -15.93 -2.21
CA ASP A 184 9.63 -16.64 -2.27
C ASP A 184 10.86 -15.71 -2.32
N SER A 185 10.74 -14.40 -2.56
CA SER A 185 11.93 -13.55 -2.78
C SER A 185 12.63 -13.10 -1.50
N GLY A 186 11.93 -13.04 -0.36
CA GLY A 186 12.50 -12.76 0.96
C GLY A 186 13.10 -11.35 1.18
N PHE A 187 13.25 -10.55 0.12
CA PHE A 187 13.57 -9.12 0.10
C PHE A 187 12.94 -8.43 -1.13
N ASP A 188 12.84 -7.09 -1.11
CA ASP A 188 12.11 -6.31 -2.12
C ASP A 188 12.97 -5.95 -3.36
N CYS A 189 14.25 -5.63 -3.17
CA CYS A 189 15.15 -5.35 -4.29
C CYS A 189 16.62 -5.70 -3.99
N GLN A 190 17.41 -5.89 -5.05
CA GLN A 190 18.87 -5.92 -4.98
C GLN A 190 19.43 -4.57 -5.42
N VAL A 191 20.42 -4.09 -4.68
CA VAL A 191 21.15 -2.85 -4.97
C VAL A 191 22.60 -3.20 -5.26
N GLN A 192 23.05 -2.95 -6.49
CA GLN A 192 24.43 -3.14 -6.91
C GLN A 192 25.22 -1.84 -6.76
N ASN A 193 26.55 -1.95 -6.72
CA ASN A 193 27.48 -0.82 -6.54
C ASN A 193 27.34 -0.09 -5.19
N PHE A 194 26.64 -0.68 -4.22
CA PHE A 194 26.56 -0.17 -2.87
C PHE A 194 27.86 -0.47 -2.12
N ARG A 195 28.69 0.54 -1.84
CA ARG A 195 30.05 0.35 -1.26
C ARG A 195 30.88 -0.71 -2.02
N GLY A 196 30.69 -0.79 -3.35
CA GLY A 196 31.33 -1.80 -4.21
C GLY A 196 30.82 -3.24 -4.05
N ARG A 197 29.66 -3.45 -3.40
CA ARG A 197 29.04 -4.76 -3.17
C ARG A 197 27.59 -4.77 -3.66
N THR A 198 27.03 -5.97 -3.78
CA THR A 198 25.59 -6.18 -3.98
C THR A 198 24.92 -6.37 -2.63
N ALA A 199 23.87 -5.62 -2.37
CA ALA A 199 23.07 -5.71 -1.15
C ALA A 199 21.66 -6.21 -1.45
N ALA A 200 21.14 -7.11 -0.60
CA ALA A 200 19.71 -7.37 -0.52
C ALA A 200 19.04 -6.26 0.31
N VAL A 201 17.95 -5.68 -0.18
CA VAL A 201 17.23 -4.61 0.50
C VAL A 201 15.79 -5.04 0.78
N GLU A 202 15.45 -5.04 2.07
CA GLU A 202 14.09 -5.26 2.57
C GLU A 202 13.53 -3.93 3.10
N VAL A 203 12.35 -3.56 2.62
CA VAL A 203 11.67 -2.33 2.96
C VAL A 203 10.45 -2.65 3.81
N LYS A 204 10.33 -1.99 4.97
CA LYS A 204 9.19 -2.17 5.87
C LYS A 204 8.51 -0.85 6.19
N LYS A 205 7.34 -0.66 5.57
CA LYS A 205 6.40 0.37 5.94
C LYS A 205 5.56 -0.07 7.15
N TYR A 206 5.82 0.55 8.28
CA TYR A 206 5.06 0.37 9.51
C TYR A 206 4.34 1.66 9.90
N LYS A 207 3.28 1.51 10.72
CA LYS A 207 2.70 2.65 11.45
C LYS A 207 3.72 3.20 12.44
N SER A 208 3.69 4.50 12.69
CA SER A 208 4.66 5.20 13.57
C SER A 208 4.73 4.64 15.00
N SER A 209 3.69 3.93 15.46
CA SER A 209 3.63 3.28 16.78
C SER A 209 4.17 1.85 16.82
N SER A 210 4.56 1.27 15.68
CA SER A 210 5.10 -0.09 15.61
C SER A 210 6.64 -0.07 15.70
N GLN A 211 7.25 -1.24 15.89
CA GLN A 211 8.70 -1.40 15.84
C GLN A 211 9.07 -2.62 15.02
N VAL A 212 10.22 -2.56 14.35
CA VAL A 212 10.75 -3.69 13.57
C VAL A 212 11.31 -4.76 14.51
N SER A 213 10.70 -5.94 14.48
CA SER A 213 11.10 -7.08 15.30
C SER A 213 12.32 -7.80 14.71
N ILE A 214 12.97 -8.60 15.56
CA ILE A 214 14.08 -9.49 15.15
C ILE A 214 13.69 -10.50 14.07
N SER A 215 12.40 -10.83 13.89
CA SER A 215 11.98 -11.82 12.88
C SER A 215 12.25 -11.34 11.46
N VAL A 216 12.09 -10.03 11.19
CA VAL A 216 12.40 -9.43 9.88
C VAL A 216 13.89 -9.60 9.55
N VAL A 217 14.76 -9.34 10.54
CA VAL A 217 16.21 -9.52 10.37
C VAL A 217 16.57 -10.97 10.05
N ARG A 218 15.97 -11.92 10.77
CA ARG A 218 16.21 -13.36 10.54
C ARG A 218 15.72 -13.83 9.17
N GLN A 219 14.59 -13.30 8.71
CA GLN A 219 14.06 -13.60 7.39
C GLN A 219 15.01 -13.11 6.30
N LEU A 220 15.49 -11.87 6.40
CA LEU A 220 16.47 -11.32 5.45
C LEU A 220 17.77 -12.14 5.45
N VAL A 221 18.30 -12.52 6.62
CA VAL A 221 19.47 -13.42 6.71
C VAL A 221 19.22 -14.72 5.93
N GLY A 222 18.04 -15.32 6.08
CA GLY A 222 17.68 -16.53 5.35
C GLY A 222 17.67 -16.33 3.83
N ALA A 223 17.07 -15.24 3.36
CA ALA A 223 17.02 -14.90 1.94
C ALA A 223 18.41 -14.61 1.36
N MET A 224 19.25 -13.87 2.10
CA MET A 224 20.64 -13.59 1.72
C MET A 224 21.46 -14.87 1.54
N LEU A 225 21.27 -15.87 2.40
CA LEU A 225 21.96 -17.16 2.29
C LEU A 225 21.55 -17.94 1.03
N LEU A 226 20.29 -17.84 0.62
CA LEU A 226 19.79 -18.49 -0.60
C LEU A 226 20.35 -17.84 -1.87
N GLU A 227 20.54 -16.52 -1.83
CA GLU A 227 21.05 -15.71 -2.95
C GLU A 227 22.57 -15.48 -2.92
N ASP A 228 23.31 -16.13 -2.00
CA ASP A 228 24.76 -15.97 -1.80
C ASP A 228 25.20 -14.49 -1.60
N LEU A 229 24.39 -13.73 -0.86
CA LEU A 229 24.64 -12.32 -0.55
C LEU A 229 25.24 -12.15 0.85
N SER A 230 26.28 -11.30 0.94
CA SER A 230 27.01 -11.03 2.19
C SER A 230 26.62 -9.71 2.87
N LEU A 231 25.75 -8.92 2.23
CA LEU A 231 25.28 -7.61 2.70
C LEU A 231 23.76 -7.51 2.57
N GLY A 232 23.11 -7.12 3.67
CA GLY A 232 21.68 -6.83 3.73
C GLY A 232 21.43 -5.41 4.25
N ILE A 233 20.34 -4.80 3.81
CA ILE A 233 19.86 -3.52 4.32
C ILE A 233 18.37 -3.67 4.63
N ILE A 234 17.96 -3.31 5.85
CA ILE A 234 16.55 -3.17 6.19
C ILE A 234 16.26 -1.69 6.33
N VAL A 235 15.38 -1.19 5.47
CA VAL A 235 14.87 0.18 5.52
C VAL A 235 13.49 0.17 6.17
N SER A 236 13.23 1.04 7.14
CA SER A 236 11.91 1.12 7.77
C SER A 236 11.43 2.53 8.07
N SER A 237 10.11 2.72 8.01
CA SER A 237 9.44 3.92 8.51
C SER A 237 9.25 3.93 10.04
N ALA A 238 9.68 2.87 10.74
CA ALA A 238 9.55 2.75 12.19
C ALA A 238 10.89 2.34 12.86
N PRO A 239 11.06 2.62 14.16
CA PRO A 239 12.28 2.24 14.89
C PRO A 239 12.46 0.72 15.00
N PHE A 240 13.71 0.28 15.11
CA PHE A 240 14.07 -1.11 15.36
C PHE A 240 14.01 -1.46 16.86
N THR A 241 13.60 -2.69 17.18
CA THR A 241 13.67 -3.20 18.55
C THR A 241 15.12 -3.36 19.02
N ARG A 242 15.37 -3.25 20.33
CA ARG A 242 16.72 -3.51 20.91
C ARG A 242 17.24 -4.90 20.53
N SER A 243 16.38 -5.90 20.50
CA SER A 243 16.74 -7.25 20.09
C SER A 243 17.17 -7.34 18.62
N ALA A 244 16.57 -6.57 17.72
CA ALA A 244 17.00 -6.51 16.33
C ALA A 244 18.38 -5.86 16.21
N LEU A 245 18.59 -4.72 16.90
CA LEU A 245 19.87 -4.02 16.95
C LEU A 245 20.99 -4.91 17.49
N SER A 246 20.79 -5.55 18.66
CA SER A 246 21.80 -6.44 19.23
C SER A 246 22.02 -7.71 18.39
N PHE A 247 21.05 -8.16 17.61
CA PHE A 247 21.22 -9.36 16.79
C PHE A 247 22.17 -9.13 15.62
N VAL A 248 22.04 -7.99 14.92
CA VAL A 248 22.91 -7.68 13.76
C VAL A 248 24.38 -7.50 14.14
N GLU A 249 24.68 -7.12 15.39
CA GLU A 249 26.04 -7.02 15.92
C GLU A 249 26.71 -8.40 16.14
N ASN A 250 25.94 -9.48 16.18
CA ASN A 250 26.40 -10.82 16.59
C ASN A 250 26.28 -11.88 15.50
N ILE A 251 26.14 -11.47 14.23
CA ILE A 251 26.03 -12.37 13.07
C ILE A 251 27.18 -12.15 12.08
N GLY A 252 27.45 -13.17 11.25
CA GLY A 252 28.50 -13.11 10.24
C GLY A 252 28.18 -12.17 9.06
N PRO A 253 27.00 -12.27 8.41
CA PRO A 253 26.61 -11.35 7.35
C PRO A 253 26.45 -9.92 7.87
N GLU A 254 26.88 -8.93 7.10
CA GLU A 254 26.67 -7.53 7.45
C GLU A 254 25.22 -7.13 7.17
N ILE A 255 24.53 -6.58 8.18
CA ILE A 255 23.17 -6.06 8.02
C ILE A 255 23.12 -4.63 8.53
N LEU A 256 22.71 -3.71 7.65
CA LEU A 256 22.45 -2.32 7.98
C LEU A 256 20.97 -2.14 8.31
N LEU A 257 20.67 -1.46 9.41
CA LEU A 257 19.30 -1.14 9.83
C LEU A 257 19.11 0.36 9.72
N TRP A 258 18.27 0.82 8.79
CA TRP A 258 18.06 2.24 8.49
C TRP A 258 16.62 2.64 8.68
N THR A 259 16.42 3.73 9.41
CA THR A 259 15.19 4.49 9.44
C THR A 259 15.19 5.57 8.35
N LEU A 260 14.06 6.24 8.14
CA LEU A 260 14.01 7.40 7.26
C LEU A 260 14.97 8.51 7.70
N ASP A 261 15.10 8.74 9.00
CA ASP A 261 16.03 9.74 9.54
C ASP A 261 17.48 9.38 9.20
N ASP A 262 17.86 8.11 9.31
CA ASP A 262 19.20 7.65 8.94
C ASP A 262 19.47 7.96 7.45
N MET A 263 18.51 7.63 6.57
CA MET A 263 18.65 7.85 5.13
C MET A 263 18.75 9.32 4.74
N ILE A 264 17.99 10.21 5.40
CA ILE A 264 18.02 11.65 5.13
C ILE A 264 19.42 12.25 5.39
N HIS A 265 20.19 11.65 6.30
CA HIS A 265 21.51 12.14 6.69
C HIS A 265 22.69 11.46 5.95
N ILE A 266 22.41 10.51 5.05
CA ILE A 266 23.43 9.89 4.20
C ILE A 266 23.77 10.82 3.04
N ASN A 267 25.00 11.35 3.05
CA ASN A 267 25.47 12.31 2.03
C ASN A 267 26.16 11.65 0.81
N ASN A 268 26.55 10.38 0.90
CA ASN A 268 27.08 9.56 -0.20
C ASN A 268 27.12 8.07 0.21
N LEU A 269 26.84 7.15 -0.72
CA LEU A 269 26.92 5.68 -0.53
C LEU A 269 28.25 5.06 -0.99
N GLY A 270 29.18 5.88 -1.49
CA GLY A 270 30.53 5.47 -1.92
C GLY A 270 31.33 4.71 -0.87
#